data_AF-A0A5M3Z8Z5-F1
#
_entry.id   AF-A0A5M3Z8Z5-F1
#
_cell.length_a   1.000
_cell.length_b   1.000
_cell.length_c   1.000
_cell.angle_alpha   90.00
_cell.angle_beta   90.00
_cell.angle_gamma   90.00
#
_symmetry.space_group_name_H-M   'P 1'
#
loop_
_entity.id
_entity.type
_entity.pdbx_description
1 polymer ?
#
loop_
_entity_poly.entity_id
_entity_poly.type
_entity_poly.pdbx_seq_one_letter_code
_entity_poly.pdbx_strand_id
1 'polypeptide(L)'
;MANSASSAGQPSFLPALNHARNCEDGNIDAETSQILEAAIAGLWRRIEAQPTTYTLTSDEFALFNYFIKRFSGNQVARDAVARYWDSIGRNGGSPTAKT
;
A
#
# COMPACT_ATOMS: atom_id res chain seq x y z
N MET A 1 -9.16 17.45 20.01
CA MET A 1 -7.74 17.23 19.63
C MET A 1 -7.60 15.82 19.08
N ALA A 2 -7.04 15.63 17.88
CA ALA A 2 -6.84 14.32 17.26
C ALA A 2 -5.70 13.57 17.96
N ASN A 3 -6.01 12.40 18.53
CA ASN A 3 -5.03 11.55 19.20
C ASN A 3 -4.20 10.83 18.13
N SER A 4 -2.95 11.26 18.02
CA SER A 4 -1.85 10.72 17.23
C SER A 4 -1.53 9.28 17.64
N ALA A 5 -2.39 8.35 17.22
CA ALA A 5 -2.06 6.94 17.15
C ALA A 5 -1.27 6.70 15.85
N SER A 6 -0.04 7.19 15.82
CA SER A 6 0.89 6.94 14.73
C SER A 6 2.20 6.45 15.31
N SER A 7 2.65 5.31 14.81
CA SER A 7 4.07 4.94 14.74
C SER A 7 4.68 4.23 15.94
N ALA A 8 4.09 3.08 16.34
CA ALA A 8 4.88 2.00 16.93
C ALA A 8 5.11 0.90 15.88
N GLY A 9 6.27 0.98 15.19
CA GLY A 9 6.90 -0.20 14.60
C GLY A 9 6.49 -0.66 13.19
N GLN A 10 6.18 0.25 12.25
CA GLN A 10 6.10 -0.11 10.83
C GLN A 10 7.29 0.51 10.07
N PRO A 11 7.90 -0.21 9.10
CA PRO A 11 9.07 0.26 8.36
C PRO A 11 8.75 1.61 7.74
N SER A 12 9.62 2.58 8.01
CA SER A 12 9.43 4.02 7.88
C SER A 12 9.36 4.53 6.43
N PHE A 13 8.56 3.92 5.56
CA PHE A 13 8.38 4.40 4.17
C PHE A 13 7.41 5.59 4.11
N LEU A 14 6.58 5.81 5.13
CA LEU A 14 5.67 6.95 5.23
C LEU A 14 6.36 8.32 5.09
N PRO A 15 7.42 8.64 5.86
CA PRO A 15 8.16 9.89 5.67
C PRO A 15 8.79 9.99 4.28
N ALA A 16 9.32 8.88 3.74
CA ALA A 16 9.86 8.82 2.39
C ALA A 16 8.79 9.06 1.32
N LEU A 17 7.59 8.50 1.49
CA LEU A 17 6.45 8.66 0.58
C LEU A 17 5.93 10.10 0.64
N ASN A 18 5.86 10.68 1.83
CA ASN A 18 5.46 12.08 1.98
C ASN A 18 6.48 13.02 1.34
N HIS A 19 7.78 12.74 1.49
CA HIS A 19 8.85 13.49 0.85
C HIS A 19 8.79 13.35 -0.69
N ALA A 20 8.64 12.14 -1.21
CA ALA A 20 8.50 11.88 -2.65
C ALA A 20 7.28 12.56 -3.26
N ARG A 21 6.13 12.56 -2.58
CA ARG A 21 4.92 13.26 -3.05
C ARG A 21 5.07 14.78 -3.00
N ASN A 22 5.78 15.31 -2.00
CA ASN A 22 6.08 16.74 -1.92
C ASN A 22 7.12 17.17 -2.98
N CYS A 23 7.99 16.25 -3.38
CA CYS A 23 8.98 16.45 -4.43
C CYS A 23 8.42 15.99 -5.79
N GLU A 24 7.41 16.69 -6.30
CA GLU A 24 6.77 16.40 -7.60
C GLU A 24 7.69 16.72 -8.80
N ASP A 25 8.77 17.48 -8.59
CA ASP A 25 9.71 17.94 -9.63
C ASP A 25 10.82 16.92 -10.00
N GLY A 26 10.67 15.66 -9.60
CA GLY A 26 11.54 14.56 -10.05
C GLY A 26 12.91 14.45 -9.40
N ASN A 27 13.29 15.38 -8.50
CA ASN A 27 14.51 15.28 -7.69
C ASN A 27 14.21 14.64 -6.33
N ILE A 28 13.79 13.38 -6.35
CA ILE A 28 13.68 12.58 -5.13
C ILE A 28 15.08 12.10 -4.76
N ASP A 29 15.52 12.33 -3.52
CA ASP A 29 16.80 11.82 -3.02
C ASP A 29 16.95 10.31 -3.24
N ALA A 30 18.14 9.88 -3.64
CA ALA A 30 18.44 8.46 -3.87
C ALA A 30 18.20 7.59 -2.62
N GLU A 31 18.29 8.17 -1.43
CA GLU A 31 17.93 7.49 -0.17
C GLU A 31 16.41 7.24 -0.08
N THR A 32 15.62 8.27 -0.36
CA THR A 32 14.15 8.19 -0.39
C THR A 32 13.68 7.16 -1.42
N SER A 33 14.28 7.15 -2.62
CA SER A 33 13.94 6.14 -3.64
C SER A 33 14.29 4.72 -3.16
N GLN A 34 15.47 4.51 -2.57
CA GLN A 34 15.89 3.20 -2.06
C GLN A 34 14.97 2.69 -0.95
N ILE A 35 14.51 3.56 -0.05
CA ILE A 35 13.56 3.19 1.02
C ILE A 35 12.22 2.76 0.41
N LEU A 36 11.70 3.53 -0.55
CA LEU A 36 10.44 3.22 -1.23
C LEU A 36 10.54 1.91 -2.02
N GLU A 37 11.66 1.68 -2.71
CA GLU A 37 11.94 0.46 -3.46
C GLU A 37 12.10 -0.77 -2.55
N ALA A 38 12.80 -0.63 -1.42
CA ALA A 38 12.92 -1.71 -0.44
C ALA A 38 11.56 -2.04 0.20
N ALA A 39 10.75 -1.02 0.49
CA ALA A 39 9.42 -1.20 1.06
C ALA A 39 8.46 -1.88 0.06
N ILE A 40 8.42 -1.44 -1.20
CA ILE A 40 7.56 -2.05 -2.22
C ILE A 40 8.04 -3.47 -2.56
N ALA A 41 9.34 -3.74 -2.59
CA ALA A 41 9.87 -5.08 -2.80
C ALA A 41 9.49 -6.02 -1.63
N GLY A 42 9.59 -5.55 -0.39
CA GLY A 42 9.15 -6.30 0.79
C GLY A 42 7.65 -6.58 0.75
N LEU A 43 6.84 -5.56 0.44
CA LEU A 43 5.40 -5.69 0.27
C LEU A 43 5.05 -6.69 -0.84
N TRP A 44 5.69 -6.56 -1.99
CA TRP A 44 5.47 -7.42 -3.14
C TRP A 44 5.75 -8.89 -2.81
N ARG A 45 6.85 -9.15 -2.12
CA ARG A 45 7.20 -10.51 -1.68
C ARG A 45 6.16 -11.13 -0.75
N ARG A 46 5.45 -10.32 0.05
CA ARG A 46 4.34 -10.77 0.90
C ARG A 46 3.08 -11.06 0.09
N ILE A 47 2.77 -10.19 -0.88
CA ILE A 47 1.65 -10.39 -1.81
C ILE A 47 1.88 -11.65 -2.65
N GLU A 48 3.10 -11.87 -3.17
CA GLU A 48 3.42 -13.08 -3.93
C GLU A 48 3.43 -14.35 -3.07
N ALA A 49 3.87 -14.25 -1.81
CA ALA A 49 3.81 -15.38 -0.88
C ALA A 49 2.38 -15.71 -0.43
N GLN A 50 1.51 -14.71 -0.33
CA GLN A 50 0.13 -14.84 0.13
C GLN A 50 -0.85 -14.07 -0.77
N PRO A 51 -0.97 -14.44 -2.05
CA PRO A 51 -1.79 -13.69 -3.00
C PRO A 51 -3.27 -13.78 -2.63
N THR A 52 -3.65 -14.84 -1.91
CA THR A 52 -5.03 -15.13 -1.55
C THR A 52 -5.45 -14.69 -0.15
N THR A 53 -4.51 -14.28 0.70
CA THR A 53 -4.80 -13.95 2.11
C THR A 53 -4.35 -12.55 2.49
N TYR A 54 -3.38 -11.99 1.76
CA TYR A 54 -2.84 -10.67 2.08
C TYR A 54 -3.82 -9.57 1.66
N THR A 55 -4.17 -8.70 2.61
CA THR A 55 -4.96 -7.49 2.36
C THR A 55 -4.08 -6.27 2.62
N LEU A 56 -3.98 -5.39 1.63
CA LEU A 56 -3.24 -4.14 1.73
C LEU A 56 -3.87 -3.23 2.79
N THR A 57 -3.07 -2.56 3.61
CA THR A 57 -3.53 -1.43 4.42
C THR A 57 -3.56 -0.14 3.60
N SER A 58 -4.15 0.93 4.13
CA SER A 58 -4.21 2.21 3.43
C SER A 58 -2.83 2.80 3.13
N ASP A 59 -1.87 2.63 4.05
CA ASP A 59 -0.49 3.09 3.90
C ASP A 59 0.25 2.29 2.82
N GLU A 60 0.11 0.97 2.84
CA GLU A 60 0.70 0.09 1.82
C GLU A 60 0.07 0.31 0.45
N PHE A 61 -1.25 0.55 0.41
CA PHE A 61 -1.95 0.89 -0.81
C PHE A 61 -1.42 2.19 -1.40
N ALA A 62 -1.09 3.21 -0.59
CA ALA A 62 -0.52 4.46 -1.08
C ALA A 62 0.86 4.24 -1.73
N LEU A 63 1.72 3.43 -1.11
CA LEU A 63 3.01 3.03 -1.69
C LEU A 63 2.80 2.22 -2.98
N PHE A 64 1.89 1.25 -2.95
CA PHE A 64 1.56 0.41 -4.10
C PHE A 64 1.00 1.23 -5.26
N ASN A 65 0.16 2.21 -4.95
CA ASN A 65 -0.44 3.13 -5.91
C ASN A 65 0.62 4.00 -6.59
N TYR A 66 1.62 4.47 -5.84
CA TYR A 66 2.76 5.21 -6.39
C TYR A 66 3.51 4.39 -7.47
N PHE A 67 3.68 3.08 -7.24
CA PHE A 67 4.32 2.19 -8.22
C PHE A 67 3.35 1.46 -9.17
N ILE A 68 2.04 1.74 -9.12
CA ILE A 68 1.03 0.99 -9.89
C ILE A 68 1.28 1.07 -11.40
N LYS A 69 1.78 2.20 -11.90
CA LYS A 69 2.10 2.38 -13.33
C LYS A 69 3.21 1.42 -13.80
N ARG A 70 4.18 1.10 -12.93
CA ARG A 70 5.22 0.10 -13.19
C ARG A 70 4.65 -1.32 -13.15
N PHE A 71 3.71 -1.58 -12.24
CA PHE A 71 3.10 -2.90 -12.02
C PHE A 71 1.81 -3.15 -12.83
N SER A 72 1.45 -2.25 -13.74
CA SER A 72 0.15 -2.28 -14.46
C SER A 72 -0.05 -3.52 -15.35
N GLY A 73 1.03 -4.25 -15.66
CA GLY A 73 0.98 -5.52 -16.40
C GLY A 73 0.86 -6.78 -15.53
N ASN A 74 0.94 -6.67 -14.20
CA ASN A 74 0.96 -7.82 -13.31
C ASN A 74 -0.45 -8.18 -12.81
N GLN A 75 -0.89 -9.42 -13.03
CA GLN A 75 -2.20 -9.89 -12.57
C GLN A 75 -2.31 -9.91 -11.04
N VAL A 76 -1.23 -10.25 -10.34
CA VAL A 76 -1.18 -10.28 -8.87
C VAL A 76 -1.45 -8.89 -8.29
N ALA A 77 -0.98 -7.83 -8.98
CA ALA A 77 -1.15 -6.45 -8.55
C ALA A 77 -2.62 -6.05 -8.64
N ARG A 78 -3.27 -6.45 -9.74
CA ARG A 78 -4.69 -6.20 -9.99
C ARG A 78 -5.57 -6.95 -8.99
N ASP A 79 -5.24 -8.21 -8.69
CA ASP A 79 -5.98 -9.02 -7.72
C ASP A 79 -5.87 -8.43 -6.31
N ALA A 80 -4.66 -8.03 -5.88
CA ALA A 80 -4.43 -7.39 -4.59
C ALA A 80 -5.23 -6.09 -4.43
N VAL A 81 -5.30 -5.26 -5.47
CA VAL A 81 -6.12 -4.03 -5.47
C VAL A 81 -7.61 -4.36 -5.41
N ALA A 82 -8.09 -5.30 -6.23
CA ALA A 82 -9.49 -5.72 -6.21
C ALA A 82 -9.92 -6.22 -4.82
N ARG A 83 -9.04 -6.96 -4.14
CA ARG A 83 -9.25 -7.47 -2.77
C ARG A 83 -9.28 -6.36 -1.73
N TYR A 84 -8.38 -5.40 -1.83
CA TYR A 84 -8.40 -4.23 -0.97
C TYR A 84 -9.77 -3.52 -1.05
N TRP A 85 -10.26 -3.31 -2.27
CA TRP A 85 -11.59 -2.75 -2.49
C TRP A 85 -12.74 -3.66 -1.99
N ASP A 86 -12.66 -4.99 -2.18
CA ASP A 86 -13.65 -5.95 -1.63
C ASP A 86 -13.69 -5.88 -0.10
N SER A 87 -12.53 -5.80 0.55
CA SER A 87 -12.41 -5.69 2.01
C SER A 87 -13.00 -4.37 2.55
N ILE A 88 -12.70 -3.24 1.89
CA ILE A 88 -13.26 -1.93 2.27
C ILE A 88 -14.77 -1.86 2.01
N GLY A 89 -15.23 -2.38 0.87
CA GLY A 89 -16.65 -2.43 0.54
C GLY A 89 -17.45 -3.32 1.49
N ARG A 90 -16.88 -4.46 1.92
CA ARG A 90 -17.53 -5.39 2.85
C ARG A 90 -17.60 -4.83 4.28
N ASN A 91 -16.62 -4.01 4.70
CA ASN A 91 -16.63 -3.39 6.03
C ASN A 91 -17.58 -2.17 6.13
N GLY A 92 -18.05 -1.64 4.99
CA GLY A 92 -18.97 -0.50 4.92
C GLY A 92 -20.46 -0.85 4.84
N GLY A 93 -20.83 -2.14 4.84
CA GLY A 93 -22.21 -2.59 4.64
C GLY A 93 -22.58 -3.76 5.55
N SER A 94 -23.40 -3.44 6.54
CA SER A 94 -24.10 -4.26 7.51
C SER A 94 -24.40 -5.74 7.14
N PRO A 95 -24.37 -6.66 8.11
CA PRO A 95 -24.81 -8.04 7.92
C PRO A 95 -26.34 -8.08 7.81
N THR A 96 -26.88 -8.35 6.63
CA THR A 96 -28.21 -8.95 6.54
C THR A 96 -28.16 -10.17 5.64
N ALA A 97 -28.41 -11.30 6.30
CA ALA A 97 -28.50 -12.67 5.85
C ALA A 97 -29.02 -12.91 4.43
N LYS A 98 -28.59 -14.03 3.84
CA LYS A 98 -29.58 -14.99 3.34
C LYS A 98 -29.07 -16.43 3.38
N THR A 99 -29.79 -17.22 4.17
CA THR A 99 -29.87 -18.68 4.22
C THR A 99 -30.42 -19.27 2.91
#